data_AF-A0A920TMC2-F1
#
_entry.id   AF-A0A920TMC2-F1
#
_cell.length_a   1.000
_cell.length_b   1.000
_cell.length_c   1.000
_cell.angle_alpha   90.00
_cell.angle_beta   90.00
_cell.angle_gamma   90.00
#
_symmetry.space_group_name_H-M   'P 1'
#
loop_
_entity.id
_entity.type
_entity.pdbx_description
1 polymer ?
#
loop_
_entity_poly.entity_id
_entity_poly.type
_entity_poly.pdbx_seq_one_letter_code
_entity_poly.pdbx_strand_id
1 'polypeptide(L)'
;MSAYLAEILALTFTGFAAVYPLLLWLTPRKLIDGGFYRFNQGMVSIVGALGVLFYFLSNADQAHLIKGLIWIVVQLFITAIYWNSKRINNFVISIPSIIGILFLVIMRSIIPYNISIINYFIIIIGHLLAQHFLQ
;
A
#
# COMPACT_ATOMS: atom_id res chain seq x y z
N MET A 1 -17.29 -5.43 14.90
CA MET A 1 -16.80 -5.87 13.58
C MET A 1 -16.30 -7.29 13.72
N SER A 2 -16.56 -8.21 12.79
CA SER A 2 -15.97 -9.55 12.89
C SER A 2 -14.46 -9.46 12.64
N ALA A 3 -13.65 -10.21 13.40
CA ALA A 3 -12.20 -10.23 13.23
C ALA A 3 -11.80 -10.56 11.78
N TYR A 4 -12.54 -11.48 11.15
CA TYR A 4 -12.37 -11.85 9.74
C TYR A 4 -12.55 -10.67 8.76
N LEU A 5 -13.55 -9.81 8.96
CA LEU A 5 -13.72 -8.64 8.10
C LEU A 5 -12.56 -7.66 8.26
N ALA A 6 -12.04 -7.51 9.49
CA ALA A 6 -10.90 -6.64 9.77
C ALA A 6 -9.63 -7.16 9.10
N GLU A 7 -9.37 -8.46 9.13
CA GLU A 7 -8.23 -9.10 8.47
C GLU A 7 -8.28 -8.91 6.94
N ILE A 8 -9.45 -9.12 6.33
CA ILE A 8 -9.62 -8.94 4.87
C ILE A 8 -9.38 -7.49 4.47
N LEU A 9 -9.93 -6.53 5.24
CA LEU A 9 -9.72 -5.10 4.98
C LEU A 9 -8.26 -4.70 5.19
N ALA A 10 -7.61 -5.22 6.24
CA ALA A 10 -6.19 -4.99 6.52
C ALA A 10 -5.32 -5.48 5.35
N LEU A 11 -5.54 -6.71 4.89
CA LEU A 11 -4.83 -7.28 3.74
C LEU A 11 -5.08 -6.49 2.45
N THR A 12 -6.33 -6.13 2.18
CA THR A 12 -6.70 -5.44 0.94
C THR A 12 -6.09 -4.04 0.87
N PHE A 13 -6.22 -3.25 1.92
CA PHE A 13 -5.69 -1.89 1.95
C PHE A 13 -4.17 -1.84 2.05
N THR A 14 -3.56 -2.74 2.82
CA THR A 14 -2.10 -2.88 2.86
C THR A 14 -1.57 -3.33 1.49
N GLY A 15 -2.26 -4.27 0.84
CA GLY A 15 -2.02 -4.71 -0.54
C GLY A 15 -2.03 -3.54 -1.53
N PHE A 16 -3.10 -2.74 -1.48
CA PHE A 16 -3.24 -1.53 -2.29
C PHE A 16 -2.05 -0.61 -2.11
N ALA A 17 -1.80 -0.20 -0.87
CA ALA A 17 -0.80 0.81 -0.57
C ALA A 17 0.63 0.34 -0.86
N ALA A 18 0.91 -0.95 -0.67
CA ALA A 18 2.22 -1.52 -0.97
C ALA A 18 2.47 -1.63 -2.48
N VAL A 19 1.49 -2.08 -3.28
CA VAL A 19 1.67 -2.34 -4.71
C VAL A 19 1.52 -1.09 -5.57
N TYR A 20 0.57 -0.22 -5.25
CA TYR A 20 0.18 0.89 -6.13
C TYR A 20 1.35 1.79 -6.57
N PRO A 21 2.28 2.23 -5.68
CA PRO A 21 3.40 3.07 -6.11
C PRO A 21 4.35 2.38 -7.11
N LEU A 22 4.44 1.04 -7.11
CA LEU A 22 5.21 0.32 -8.12
C LEU A 22 4.56 0.41 -9.49
N LEU A 23 3.23 0.50 -9.57
CA LEU A 23 2.52 0.60 -10.84
C LEU A 23 2.70 1.97 -11.52
N LEU A 24 3.16 2.99 -10.78
CA LEU A 24 3.55 4.28 -11.36
C LEU A 24 4.75 4.15 -12.31
N TRP A 25 5.52 3.06 -12.23
CA TRP A 25 6.58 2.76 -13.20
C TRP A 25 6.04 2.43 -14.59
N LEU A 26 4.81 1.93 -14.69
CA LEU A 26 4.16 1.56 -15.96
C LEU A 26 3.50 2.76 -16.62
N THR A 27 3.30 3.87 -15.90
CA THR A 27 2.62 5.05 -16.44
C THR A 27 3.58 5.89 -17.30
N PRO A 28 3.19 6.28 -18.53
CA PRO A 28 4.03 7.11 -19.38
C PRO A 28 4.35 8.45 -18.69
N ARG A 29 5.64 8.76 -18.52
CA ARG A 29 6.08 9.99 -17.81
C ARG A 29 5.54 11.30 -18.40
N LYS A 30 5.18 11.30 -19.68
CA LYS A 30 4.60 12.46 -20.38
C LYS A 30 3.18 12.81 -19.87
N LEU A 31 2.50 11.88 -19.22
CA LEU A 31 1.15 12.04 -18.67
C LEU A 31 1.15 12.28 -17.16
N ILE A 32 2.33 12.21 -16.50
CA ILE A 32 2.46 12.35 -15.05
C ILE A 32 2.89 13.78 -14.75
N ASP A 33 1.93 14.62 -14.33
CA ASP A 33 2.26 15.91 -13.73
C ASP A 33 2.49 15.79 -12.21
N GLY A 34 2.93 16.88 -11.59
CA GLY A 34 3.14 16.92 -10.15
C GLY A 34 1.84 16.77 -9.35
N GLY A 35 0.68 17.17 -9.89
CA GLY A 35 -0.62 17.04 -9.23
C GLY A 35 -1.04 15.58 -9.10
N PHE A 36 -1.00 14.83 -10.21
CA PHE A 36 -1.28 13.41 -10.30
C PHE A 36 -0.48 12.63 -9.27
N TYR A 37 0.81 12.92 -9.14
CA TYR A 37 1.65 12.17 -8.22
C TYR A 37 1.34 12.46 -6.74
N ARG A 38 1.10 13.72 -6.39
CA ARG A 38 0.75 14.14 -5.02
C ARG A 38 -0.57 13.54 -4.59
N PHE A 39 -1.56 13.54 -5.48
CA PHE A 39 -2.84 12.90 -5.26
C PHE A 39 -2.66 11.40 -4.98
N ASN A 40 -1.88 10.72 -5.83
CA ASN A 40 -1.66 9.29 -5.69
C ASN A 40 -0.84 8.89 -4.45
N GLN A 41 0.21 9.64 -4.10
CA GLN A 41 0.96 9.43 -2.86
C GLN A 41 0.13 9.71 -1.60
N GLY A 42 -0.72 10.75 -1.65
CA GLY A 42 -1.68 11.04 -0.59
C GLY A 42 -2.70 9.91 -0.40
N MET A 43 -3.29 9.44 -1.49
CA MET A 43 -4.23 8.31 -1.49
C MET A 43 -3.59 7.05 -0.92
N VAL A 44 -2.40 6.66 -1.39
CA VAL A 44 -1.66 5.50 -0.88
C VAL A 44 -1.40 5.62 0.62
N SER A 45 -1.06 6.82 1.10
CA SER A 45 -0.83 7.05 2.53
C SER A 45 -2.10 6.88 3.36
N ILE A 46 -3.24 7.38 2.88
CA ILE A 46 -4.54 7.23 3.56
C ILE A 46 -4.94 5.75 3.59
N VAL A 47 -4.88 5.07 2.44
CA VAL A 47 -5.26 3.65 2.33
C VAL A 47 -4.31 2.77 3.16
N GLY A 48 -3.01 3.03 3.15
CA GLY A 48 -2.04 2.31 3.96
C GLY A 48 -2.30 2.47 5.47
N ALA A 49 -2.66 3.68 5.91
CA ALA A 49 -3.02 3.93 7.31
C ALA A 49 -4.29 3.17 7.72
N LEU A 50 -5.29 3.10 6.83
CA LEU A 50 -6.47 2.25 7.03
C LEU A 50 -6.08 0.76 7.13
N GLY A 51 -5.15 0.29 6.30
CA GLY A 51 -4.63 -1.09 6.38
C GLY A 51 -4.05 -1.42 7.77
N VAL A 52 -3.21 -0.54 8.31
CA VAL A 52 -2.63 -0.70 9.67
C VAL A 52 -3.71 -0.58 10.76
N LEU A 53 -4.68 0.33 10.61
CA LEU A 53 -5.81 0.46 11.53
C LEU A 53 -6.64 -0.81 11.58
N PHE A 54 -6.97 -1.39 10.43
CA PHE A 54 -7.75 -2.63 10.38
C PHE A 54 -6.96 -3.84 10.89
N TYR A 55 -5.63 -3.84 10.73
CA TYR A 55 -4.77 -4.83 11.38
C TYR A 55 -4.81 -4.72 12.91
N PHE A 56 -4.82 -3.50 13.45
CA PHE A 56 -5.01 -3.28 14.87
C PHE A 56 -6.39 -3.79 15.34
N LEU A 57 -7.44 -3.45 14.60
CA LEU A 57 -8.83 -3.85 14.92
C LEU A 57 -9.09 -5.36 14.77
N SER A 58 -8.26 -6.09 14.03
CA SER A 58 -8.38 -7.54 13.92
C SER A 58 -7.87 -8.29 15.15
N ASN A 59 -7.28 -7.60 16.14
CA ASN A 59 -6.60 -8.19 17.30
C ASN A 59 -5.50 -9.19 16.89
N ALA A 60 -4.87 -8.96 15.73
CA ALA A 60 -3.70 -9.73 15.33
C ALA A 60 -2.49 -9.46 16.24
N ASP A 61 -1.42 -10.23 16.07
CA ASP A 61 -0.23 -10.15 16.91
C ASP A 61 0.36 -8.72 16.98
N GLN A 62 0.39 -8.18 18.19
CA GLN A 62 0.84 -6.83 18.51
C GLN A 62 2.32 -6.60 18.17
N ALA A 63 3.15 -7.64 18.15
CA ALA A 63 4.56 -7.53 17.76
C ALA A 63 4.72 -7.07 16.30
N HIS A 64 3.76 -7.40 15.44
CA HIS A 64 3.76 -7.05 14.03
C HIS A 64 3.08 -5.71 13.74
N LEU A 65 2.23 -5.22 14.65
CA LEU A 65 1.64 -3.88 14.58
C LEU A 65 2.74 -2.80 14.52
N ILE A 66 3.79 -2.94 15.34
CA ILE A 66 4.93 -2.01 15.36
C ILE A 66 5.59 -1.94 13.98
N LYS A 67 5.72 -3.07 13.27
CA LYS A 67 6.28 -3.11 11.91
C LYS A 67 5.40 -2.35 10.92
N GLY A 68 4.08 -2.52 11.01
CA GLY A 68 3.11 -1.75 10.22
C GLY A 68 3.15 -0.25 10.51
N LEU A 69 3.31 0.14 11.78
CA LEU A 69 3.45 1.55 12.19
C LEU A 69 4.75 2.16 11.66
N ILE A 70 5.87 1.45 11.72
CA ILE A 70 7.13 1.89 11.11
C ILE A 70 6.95 2.10 9.61
N TRP A 71 6.31 1.14 8.94
CA TRP A 71 6.03 1.23 7.52
C TRP A 71 5.18 2.46 7.16
N ILE A 72 4.08 2.73 7.87
CA ILE A 72 3.23 3.89 7.56
C ILE A 72 3.94 5.22 7.83
N VAL A 73 4.80 5.29 8.85
CA VAL A 73 5.65 6.47 9.09
C VAL A 73 6.59 6.72 7.91
N VAL A 74 7.23 5.67 7.38
CA VAL A 74 8.08 5.78 6.18
C VAL A 74 7.26 6.25 4.97
N GLN A 75 6.06 5.70 4.76
CA GLN A 75 5.17 6.12 3.66
C GLN A 75 4.77 7.60 3.77
N LEU A 76 4.39 8.05 4.97
CA LEU A 76 4.02 9.45 5.22
C LEU A 76 5.22 10.39 5.05
N PHE A 77 6.41 9.97 5.51
CA PHE A 77 7.64 10.75 5.37
C PHE A 77 8.01 10.96 3.89
N ILE A 78 8.00 9.91 3.08
CA ILE A 78 8.24 10.03 1.64
C ILE A 78 7.17 10.89 0.97
N THR A 79 5.90 10.71 1.34
CA THR A 79 4.79 11.53 0.83
C THR A 79 4.99 13.02 1.14
N ALA A 80 5.42 13.34 2.36
CA ALA A 80 5.71 14.71 2.78
C ALA A 80 6.87 15.34 1.99
N ILE A 81 7.95 14.59 1.76
CA ILE A 81 9.09 15.05 0.95
C ILE A 81 8.65 15.42 -0.48
N TYR A 82 7.81 14.58 -1.10
CA TYR A 82 7.37 14.80 -2.47
C TYR A 82 6.12 15.69 -2.61
N TRP A 83 5.51 16.12 -1.50
CA TRP A 83 4.25 16.88 -1.51
C TRP A 83 4.32 18.22 -2.26
N ASN A 84 5.49 18.85 -2.34
CA ASN A 84 5.69 20.07 -3.13
C ASN A 84 6.87 19.96 -4.09
N SER A 85 7.36 18.75 -4.33
CA SER A 85 8.51 18.56 -5.21
C SER A 85 8.09 18.71 -6.68
N LYS A 86 8.87 19.51 -7.42
CA LYS A 86 8.73 19.64 -8.89
C LYS A 86 9.33 18.46 -9.64
N ARG A 87 10.14 17.65 -8.98
CA ARG A 87 10.82 16.50 -9.57
C ARG A 87 10.56 15.26 -8.73
N ILE A 88 10.21 14.19 -9.42
CA ILE A 88 9.70 13.00 -8.78
C ILE A 88 10.59 11.84 -9.18
N ASN A 89 11.10 11.13 -8.17
CA ASN A 89 11.98 9.99 -8.37
C ASN A 89 11.23 8.70 -8.06
N ASN A 90 10.91 7.94 -9.12
CA ASN A 90 10.23 6.66 -9.03
C ASN A 90 10.97 5.63 -8.18
N PHE A 91 12.29 5.73 -8.00
CA PHE A 91 13.02 4.83 -7.10
C PHE A 91 12.69 5.10 -5.63
N VAL A 92 12.62 6.37 -5.23
CA VAL A 92 12.45 6.74 -3.82
C VAL A 92 11.04 6.37 -3.34
N ILE A 93 10.03 6.54 -4.18
CA ILE A 93 8.65 6.16 -3.85
C ILE A 93 8.37 4.66 -3.87
N SER A 94 9.28 3.87 -4.42
CA SER A 94 9.19 2.41 -4.36
C SER A 94 9.74 1.87 -3.03
N ILE A 95 10.47 2.69 -2.26
CA ILE A 95 11.01 2.26 -0.95
C ILE A 95 9.87 1.87 0.00
N PRO A 96 8.83 2.70 0.25
CA PRO A 96 7.71 2.29 1.08
C PRO A 96 6.97 1.07 0.53
N SER A 97 6.87 0.92 -0.80
CA SER A 97 6.26 -0.24 -1.44
C SER A 97 6.96 -1.55 -1.11
N ILE A 98 8.29 -1.58 -1.23
CA ILE A 98 9.08 -2.79 -0.93
C ILE A 98 8.92 -3.17 0.54
N ILE A 99 8.97 -2.19 1.45
CA ILE A 99 8.75 -2.41 2.89
C ILE A 99 7.32 -2.92 3.15
N GLY A 100 6.32 -2.38 2.46
CA GLY A 100 4.92 -2.79 2.57
C GLY A 100 4.68 -4.22 2.08
N ILE A 101 5.33 -4.62 0.99
CA ILE A 101 5.27 -6.01 0.49
C ILE A 101 5.88 -6.98 1.51
N LEU A 102 7.01 -6.62 2.13
CA LEU A 102 7.58 -7.42 3.21
C LEU A 102 6.62 -7.55 4.40
N PHE A 103 5.93 -6.47 4.76
CA PHE A 103 4.91 -6.50 5.81
C PHE A 103 3.74 -7.43 5.46
N LEU A 104 3.26 -7.43 4.21
CA LEU A 104 2.21 -8.34 3.73
C LEU A 104 2.61 -9.82 3.84
N VAL A 105 3.85 -10.17 3.49
CA VAL A 105 4.36 -11.54 3.60
C VAL A 105 4.32 -12.01 5.05
N ILE A 106 4.63 -11.12 5.99
CA ILE A 106 4.58 -11.40 7.42
C ILE A 106 3.13 -11.54 7.92
N MET A 107 2.19 -10.71 7.43
CA MET A 107 0.76 -10.87 7.75
C MET A 107 0.22 -12.22 7.27
N ARG A 108 0.65 -12.69 6.08
CA ARG A 108 0.24 -13.98 5.51
C ARG A 108 0.59 -15.17 6.40
N SER A 109 1.73 -15.15 7.11
CA SER A 109 2.12 -16.28 7.96
C SER A 109 1.26 -16.44 9.23
N ILE A 110 0.46 -15.42 9.56
CA ILE A 110 -0.30 -15.34 10.82
C ILE A 110 -1.80 -15.51 10.57
N ILE A 111 -2.30 -15.02 9.43
CA ILE A 111 -3.70 -15.17 9.06
C ILE A 111 -3.89 -16.62 8.55
N PRO A 112 -4.78 -17.43 9.15
CA PRO A 112 -4.90 -18.87 8.88
C PRO A 112 -5.43 -19.21 7.47
N TYR A 113 -5.63 -18.21 6.61
CA TYR A 113 -6.00 -18.43 5.23
C TYR A 113 -4.77 -18.76 4.38
N ASN A 114 -4.78 -19.94 3.78
CA ASN A 114 -3.88 -20.29 2.70
C ASN A 114 -4.29 -19.54 1.42
N ILE A 115 -4.06 -18.23 1.43
CA ILE A 115 -4.27 -17.36 0.27
C ILE A 115 -3.24 -17.81 -0.77
N SER A 116 -3.71 -18.47 -1.82
CA SER A 116 -2.88 -18.88 -2.96
C SER A 116 -2.26 -17.65 -3.62
N ILE A 117 -1.06 -17.79 -4.19
CA ILE A 117 -0.35 -16.71 -4.89
C ILE A 117 -1.26 -16.05 -5.95
N ILE A 118 -2.20 -16.81 -6.52
CA ILE A 118 -3.21 -16.38 -7.49
C ILE A 118 -4.09 -15.24 -6.96
N ASN A 119 -4.43 -15.23 -5.68
CA ASN A 119 -5.25 -14.17 -5.11
C ASN A 119 -4.49 -12.85 -5.01
N TYR A 120 -3.17 -12.89 -4.83
CA TYR A 120 -2.33 -11.69 -4.93
C TYR A 120 -2.29 -11.16 -6.36
N PHE A 121 -2.27 -12.03 -7.37
CA PHE A 121 -2.43 -11.60 -8.77
C PHE A 121 -3.80 -10.99 -9.04
N ILE A 122 -4.89 -11.52 -8.48
CA ILE A 122 -6.23 -10.94 -8.61
C ILE A 122 -6.27 -9.54 -7.97
N ILE A 123 -5.66 -9.38 -6.78
CA ILE A 123 -5.52 -8.08 -6.13
C ILE A 123 -4.72 -7.15 -7.06
N ILE A 124 -3.51 -7.52 -7.50
CA ILE A 124 -2.67 -6.70 -8.39
C ILE A 124 -3.40 -6.30 -9.68
N ILE A 125 -4.11 -7.24 -10.33
CA ILE A 125 -4.89 -6.99 -11.55
C ILE A 125 -6.04 -6.00 -11.29
N GLY A 126 -6.77 -6.18 -10.18
CA GLY A 126 -7.83 -5.24 -9.79
C GLY A 126 -7.30 -3.82 -9.57
N HIS A 127 -6.09 -3.70 -9.00
CA HIS A 127 -5.43 -2.41 -8.79
C HIS A 127 -4.94 -1.78 -10.08
N LEU A 128 -4.43 -2.61 -11.00
CA LEU A 128 -4.01 -2.18 -12.34
C LEU A 128 -5.20 -1.60 -13.12
N LEU A 129 -6.36 -2.25 -13.05
CA LEU A 129 -7.61 -1.76 -13.65
C LEU A 129 -8.05 -0.43 -13.01
N ALA A 130 -8.03 -0.34 -11.67
CA ALA A 130 -8.40 0.90 -10.97
C ALA A 130 -7.50 2.09 -11.35
N GLN A 131 -6.20 1.86 -11.55
CA GLN A 131 -5.27 2.89 -12.02
C GLN A 131 -5.62 3.37 -13.43
N HIS A 132 -6.08 2.49 -14.32
CA HIS A 132 -6.47 2.87 -15.68
C HIS A 132 -7.69 3.81 -15.70
N PHE A 133 -8.61 3.67 -14.74
CA PHE A 133 -9.77 4.57 -14.61
C PHE A 133 -9.45 5.92 -13.95
N LEU A 134 -8.28 6.06 -13.32
CA LEU A 134 -7.84 7.28 -12.63
C LEU A 134 -6.89 8.16 -13.49
N GLN A 135 -6.59 7.73 -14.72
CA GLN A 135 -5.82 8.47 -15.73
C GLN A 135 -6.75 9.08 -16.77
#